data_AF-A0A1G6ZNE4-F1
#
_entry.id   AF-A0A1G6ZNE4-F1
#
_cell.length_a   1.000
_cell.length_b   1.000
_cell.length_c   1.000
_cell.angle_alpha   90.00
_cell.angle_beta   90.00
_cell.angle_gamma   90.00
#
_symmetry.space_group_name_H-M   'P 1'
#
loop_
_entity.id
_entity.type
_entity.pdbx_description
1 polymer ?
#
loop_
_entity_poly.entity_id
_entity_poly.type
_entity_poly.pdbx_seq_one_letter_code
_entity_poly.pdbx_strand_id
1 'polypeptide(L)'
;MFTKLMKRAMIVCVLMASVVVGIAAPAQAANKTIILSDIDGRQLGYMVFYDSDPQKFKVCDTQRDGYTVTGQALWQSANGHIPHGDTTDGNDKGCNTMVFRVDSDQMRLWWNGPGKISTFANI
;
A
#
# COMPACT_ATOMS: atom_id res chain seq x y z
N MET A 1 63.86 -9.25 42.63
CA MET A 1 63.32 -8.14 43.44
C MET A 1 61.95 -7.78 42.87
N PHE A 2 60.89 -8.19 43.57
CA PHE A 2 59.49 -7.99 43.20
C PHE A 2 59.05 -6.54 43.51
N THR A 3 58.08 -6.09 42.70
CA THR A 3 56.98 -5.12 42.96
C THR A 3 57.28 -3.64 43.18
N LYS A 4 56.61 -2.82 42.35
CA LYS A 4 55.54 -1.85 42.72
C LYS A 4 55.14 -1.07 41.45
N LEU A 5 54.07 -1.43 40.74
CA LEU A 5 52.67 -0.99 40.94
C LEU A 5 52.49 0.52 41.13
N MET A 6 51.71 1.08 40.20
CA MET A 6 50.94 2.34 40.23
C MET A 6 51.69 3.66 40.14
N LYS A 7 51.42 4.38 39.05
CA LYS A 7 50.63 5.64 39.03
C LYS A 7 50.87 6.37 37.72
N ARG A 8 49.83 6.43 36.88
CA ARG A 8 49.40 7.64 36.15
C ARG A 8 48.20 7.27 35.28
N ALA A 9 47.03 7.46 35.87
CA ALA A 9 45.77 7.61 35.17
C ALA A 9 45.95 8.73 34.12
N MET A 10 45.77 8.39 32.84
CA MET A 10 45.55 9.39 31.82
C MET A 10 44.08 9.30 31.42
N ILE A 11 43.35 10.29 31.91
CA ILE A 11 41.96 10.62 31.62
C ILE A 11 41.84 10.81 30.10
N VAL A 12 40.99 10.01 29.45
CA VAL A 12 40.52 10.28 28.08
C VAL A 12 39.05 10.70 28.18
N CYS A 13 38.85 12.00 28.32
CA CYS A 13 37.58 12.64 28.02
C CYS A 13 37.50 12.83 26.50
N VAL A 14 36.74 11.99 25.81
CA VAL A 14 36.18 12.35 24.50
C VAL A 14 34.67 12.27 24.64
N LEU A 15 34.08 13.45 24.86
CA LEU A 15 32.66 13.72 24.72
C LEU A 15 32.29 13.50 23.24
N MET A 16 31.83 12.29 22.90
CA MET A 16 31.11 12.09 21.65
C MET A 16 29.66 12.52 21.88
N ALA A 17 29.40 13.81 21.73
CA ALA A 17 28.05 14.29 21.49
C ALA A 17 27.60 13.75 20.13
N SER A 18 26.94 12.60 20.12
CA SER A 18 26.29 12.09 18.92
C SER A 18 25.15 13.05 18.57
N VAL A 19 25.39 13.90 17.58
CA VAL A 19 24.33 14.67 16.92
C VAL A 19 23.39 13.65 16.29
N VAL A 20 22.26 13.40 16.97
CA VAL A 20 21.12 12.74 16.34
C VAL A 20 20.54 13.77 15.37
N VAL A 21 21.02 13.74 14.13
CA VAL A 21 20.31 14.39 13.03
C VAL A 21 19.03 13.60 12.85
N GLY A 22 17.95 14.08 13.47
CA GLY A 22 16.61 13.59 13.23
C GLY A 22 16.24 13.92 11.79
N ILE A 23 16.64 13.06 10.86
CA ILE A 23 15.97 12.96 9.57
C ILE A 23 14.55 12.46 9.88
N ALA A 24 13.61 13.40 10.01
CA ALA A 24 12.22 13.09 9.80
C ALA A 24 12.12 12.62 8.35
N ALA A 25 12.22 11.30 8.13
CA ALA A 25 11.82 10.75 6.85
C ALA A 25 10.36 11.19 6.63
N PRO A 26 10.02 11.75 5.46
CA PRO A 26 8.62 11.97 5.16
C PRO A 26 7.93 10.60 5.31
N ALA A 27 6.88 10.54 6.12
CA ALA A 27 6.01 9.38 6.13
C ALA A 27 5.34 9.32 4.76
N GLN A 28 5.99 8.68 3.79
CA GLN A 28 5.36 8.32 2.52
C GLN A 28 4.31 7.26 2.87
N ALA A 29 3.04 7.50 2.55
CA ALA A 29 2.06 6.44 2.72
C ALA A 29 2.45 5.33 1.74
N ALA A 30 2.47 4.09 2.24
CA ALA A 30 2.87 2.97 1.41
C ALA A 30 1.78 2.64 0.40
N ASN A 31 2.17 2.24 -0.81
CA ASN A 31 1.24 1.63 -1.76
C ASN A 31 0.46 0.50 -1.08
N LYS A 32 -0.84 0.43 -1.35
CA LYS A 32 -1.71 -0.60 -0.77
C LYS A 32 -2.27 -1.51 -1.85
N THR A 33 -2.36 -2.79 -1.54
CA THR A 33 -2.88 -3.80 -2.46
C THR A 33 -3.99 -4.59 -1.81
N ILE A 34 -5.11 -4.75 -2.53
CA ILE A 34 -6.14 -5.75 -2.22
C ILE A 34 -6.12 -6.86 -3.25
N ILE A 35 -6.33 -8.09 -2.78
CA ILE A 35 -6.38 -9.29 -3.60
C ILE A 35 -7.79 -9.85 -3.51
N LEU A 36 -8.37 -10.19 -4.66
CA LEU A 36 -9.64 -10.88 -4.78
C LEU A 36 -9.37 -12.35 -5.10
N SER A 37 -9.82 -13.26 -4.24
CA SER A 37 -9.74 -14.71 -4.46
C SER A 37 -11.13 -15.34 -4.38
N ASP A 38 -11.31 -16.45 -5.10
CA ASP A 38 -12.51 -17.29 -4.97
C ASP A 38 -12.47 -18.18 -3.71
N ILE A 39 -13.53 -18.96 -3.51
CA ILE A 39 -13.70 -19.84 -2.35
C ILE A 39 -12.64 -20.94 -2.27
N ASP A 40 -12.05 -21.31 -3.41
CA ASP A 40 -10.99 -22.32 -3.52
C ASP A 40 -9.61 -21.69 -3.33
N GLY A 41 -9.53 -20.39 -3.07
CA GLY A 41 -8.30 -19.64 -2.84
C GLY A 41 -7.58 -19.22 -4.11
N ARG A 42 -8.16 -19.44 -5.29
CA ARG A 42 -7.59 -18.99 -6.56
C ARG A 42 -7.80 -17.49 -6.71
N GLN A 43 -6.71 -16.78 -6.97
CA GLN A 43 -6.75 -15.34 -7.19
C GLN A 43 -7.48 -15.02 -8.51
N LEU A 44 -8.49 -14.17 -8.46
CA LEU A 44 -9.21 -13.67 -9.63
C LEU A 44 -8.57 -12.38 -10.13
N GLY A 45 -8.25 -11.47 -9.22
CA GLY A 45 -7.57 -10.23 -9.57
C GLY A 45 -7.01 -9.49 -8.37
N TYR A 46 -6.46 -8.32 -8.63
CA TYR A 46 -5.98 -7.44 -7.58
C TYR A 46 -6.13 -5.97 -7.97
N MET A 47 -6.11 -5.11 -6.95
CA MET A 47 -6.13 -3.67 -7.10
C MET A 47 -5.04 -3.05 -6.23
N VAL A 48 -4.28 -2.13 -6.81
CA VAL A 48 -3.18 -1.42 -6.16
C VAL A 48 -3.50 0.07 -6.12
N PHE A 49 -3.47 0.65 -4.93
CA PHE A 49 -3.37 2.08 -4.71
C PHE A 49 -1.90 2.51 -4.69
N TYR A 50 -1.59 3.54 -5.48
CA TYR A 50 -0.32 4.23 -5.44
C TYR A 50 -0.50 5.57 -4.74
N ASP A 51 0.18 5.75 -3.61
CA ASP A 51 0.27 7.02 -2.91
C ASP A 51 1.14 7.98 -3.72
N SER A 52 0.49 8.67 -4.64
CA SER A 52 1.08 9.66 -5.52
C SER A 52 0.07 10.77 -5.72
N ASP A 53 0.53 11.96 -6.12
CA ASP A 53 -0.34 13.07 -6.48
C ASP A 53 -0.24 13.32 -8.00
N PRO A 54 -1.30 13.08 -8.80
CA PRO A 54 -2.63 12.58 -8.39
C PRO A 54 -2.62 11.09 -8.01
N GLN A 55 -3.58 10.68 -7.16
CA GLN A 55 -3.75 9.31 -6.71
C GLN A 55 -4.03 8.37 -7.89
N LYS A 56 -3.36 7.21 -7.91
CA LYS A 56 -3.51 6.24 -9.00
C LYS A 56 -3.95 4.90 -8.45
N PHE A 57 -4.85 4.27 -9.19
CA PHE A 57 -5.30 2.93 -8.91
C PHE A 57 -5.09 2.05 -10.13
N LYS A 58 -4.44 0.91 -9.94
CA LYS A 58 -4.28 -0.11 -10.97
C LYS A 58 -5.14 -1.30 -10.62
N VAL A 59 -5.97 -1.73 -11.56
CA VAL A 59 -6.85 -2.89 -11.44
C VAL A 59 -6.39 -3.93 -12.43
N CYS A 60 -6.23 -5.17 -11.99
CA CYS A 60 -5.72 -6.26 -12.82
C CYS A 60 -6.53 -7.54 -12.65
N ASP A 61 -6.93 -8.13 -13.78
CA ASP A 61 -7.35 -9.53 -13.83
C ASP A 61 -6.10 -10.42 -13.97
N THR A 62 -6.10 -11.52 -13.23
CA THR A 62 -5.01 -12.50 -13.26
C THR A 62 -5.33 -13.73 -14.10
N GLN A 63 -6.59 -13.89 -14.47
CA GLN A 63 -7.10 -15.02 -15.21
C GLN A 63 -7.17 -14.72 -16.71
N ARG A 64 -7.51 -15.74 -17.49
CA ARG A 64 -7.82 -15.64 -18.91
C ARG A 64 -9.04 -16.51 -19.20
N ASP A 65 -10.10 -16.24 -18.47
CA ASP A 65 -11.33 -17.04 -18.45
C ASP A 65 -12.51 -16.32 -19.11
N GLY A 66 -12.26 -15.15 -19.71
CA GLY A 66 -13.25 -14.37 -20.45
C GLY A 66 -14.10 -13.44 -19.57
N TYR A 67 -13.78 -13.33 -18.29
CA TYR A 67 -14.39 -12.37 -17.37
C TYR A 67 -13.43 -11.19 -17.11
N THR A 68 -13.87 -10.27 -16.25
CA THR A 68 -13.09 -9.09 -15.88
C THR A 68 -13.23 -8.84 -14.38
N VAL A 69 -12.33 -8.04 -13.83
CA VAL A 69 -12.49 -7.46 -12.49
C VAL A 69 -12.74 -5.96 -12.59
N THR A 70 -13.59 -5.43 -11.72
CA THR A 70 -13.79 -3.98 -11.58
C THR A 70 -13.29 -3.51 -10.23
N GLY A 71 -12.43 -2.50 -10.25
CA GLY A 71 -12.00 -1.79 -9.06
C GLY A 71 -12.68 -0.43 -8.97
N GLN A 72 -12.98 0.00 -7.74
CA GLN A 72 -13.62 1.28 -7.43
C GLN A 72 -12.90 1.96 -6.29
N ALA A 73 -12.67 3.26 -6.44
CA ALA A 73 -12.20 4.12 -5.36
C ALA A 73 -13.38 4.81 -4.70
N LEU A 74 -13.40 4.88 -3.37
CA LEU A 74 -14.44 5.53 -2.59
C LEU A 74 -13.83 6.58 -1.65
N TRP A 75 -14.62 7.58 -1.29
CA TRP A 75 -14.32 8.52 -0.22
C TRP A 75 -15.39 8.47 0.87
N GLN A 76 -14.96 8.64 2.12
CA GLN A 76 -15.85 8.83 3.24
C GLN A 76 -16.54 10.20 3.17
N SER A 77 -17.87 10.14 3.19
CA SER A 77 -18.76 11.28 3.41
C SER A 77 -19.49 11.14 4.75
N ALA A 78 -20.23 12.17 5.16
CA ALA A 78 -21.08 12.13 6.36
C ALA A 78 -22.13 11.01 6.29
N ASN A 79 -22.53 10.61 5.09
CA ASN A 79 -23.56 9.59 4.85
C ASN A 79 -22.99 8.21 4.48
N GLY A 80 -21.67 8.01 4.62
CA GLY A 80 -20.98 6.77 4.26
C GLY A 80 -20.01 6.93 3.07
N HIS A 81 -19.53 5.81 2.54
CA HIS A 81 -18.60 5.81 1.42
C HIS A 81 -19.30 6.08 0.10
N ILE A 82 -18.83 7.10 -0.62
CA ILE A 82 -19.35 7.50 -1.94
C ILE A 82 -18.32 7.12 -3.01
N PRO A 83 -18.72 6.54 -4.16
CA PRO A 83 -17.79 6.24 -5.24
C PRO A 83 -17.20 7.52 -5.86
N HIS A 84 -15.89 7.55 -6.06
CA HIS A 84 -15.24 8.51 -6.96
C HIS A 84 -15.35 8.09 -8.43
N GLY A 85 -15.22 6.79 -8.66
CA GLY A 85 -15.29 6.18 -9.97
C GLY A 85 -14.73 4.76 -9.94
N ASP A 86 -14.92 4.06 -11.03
CA ASP A 86 -14.52 2.67 -11.22
C ASP A 86 -13.82 2.46 -12.56
N THR A 87 -13.01 1.41 -12.63
CA THR A 87 -12.44 0.91 -13.87
C THR A 87 -12.42 -0.61 -13.86
N THR A 88 -12.66 -1.19 -15.03
CA THR A 88 -12.31 -2.59 -15.31
C THR A 88 -10.81 -2.72 -15.55
N ASP A 89 -10.29 -3.94 -15.54
CA ASP A 89 -8.89 -4.27 -15.84
C ASP A 89 -8.50 -4.17 -17.33
N GLY A 90 -9.47 -3.90 -18.20
CA GLY A 90 -9.24 -3.45 -19.57
C GLY A 90 -9.28 -4.54 -20.65
N ASN A 91 -9.37 -5.83 -20.29
CA ASN A 91 -9.79 -6.95 -21.13
C ASN A 91 -9.88 -8.25 -20.28
N ASP A 92 -9.99 -9.43 -20.87
CA ASP A 92 -9.99 -10.75 -20.21
C ASP A 92 -8.70 -11.11 -19.43
N LYS A 93 -7.57 -10.49 -19.78
CA LYS A 93 -6.29 -10.60 -19.07
C LYS A 93 -5.55 -9.29 -19.23
N GLY A 94 -5.68 -8.41 -18.25
CA GLY A 94 -5.12 -7.08 -18.37
C GLY A 94 -4.92 -6.38 -17.05
N CYS A 95 -4.31 -5.21 -17.16
CA CYS A 95 -4.38 -4.21 -16.13
C CYS A 95 -4.80 -2.90 -16.76
N ASN A 96 -5.72 -2.20 -16.11
CA ASN A 96 -6.02 -0.81 -16.43
C ASN A 96 -5.72 0.07 -15.23
N THR A 97 -5.60 1.37 -15.48
CA THR A 97 -5.32 2.36 -14.44
C THR A 97 -6.37 3.45 -14.48
N MET A 98 -6.88 3.81 -13.32
CA MET A 98 -7.68 5.02 -13.11
C MET A 98 -6.89 6.00 -12.25
N VAL A 99 -7.10 7.29 -12.52
CA VAL A 99 -6.38 8.38 -11.86
C VAL A 99 -7.41 9.35 -11.30
N PHE A 100 -7.31 9.64 -10.01
CA PHE A 100 -8.18 10.61 -9.34
C PHE A 100 -7.34 11.72 -8.71
N ARG A 101 -7.86 12.95 -8.74
CA ARG A 101 -7.29 14.11 -8.05
C ARG A 101 -7.88 14.32 -6.65
N VAL A 102 -8.64 13.35 -6.16
CA VAL A 102 -9.37 13.46 -4.90
C VAL A 102 -8.93 12.33 -4.00
N ASP A 103 -8.78 12.63 -2.71
CA ASP A 103 -8.34 11.68 -1.70
C ASP A 103 -9.40 10.61 -1.46
N SER A 104 -9.12 9.42 -1.99
CA SER A 104 -9.90 8.22 -1.70
C SER A 104 -9.41 7.60 -0.40
N ASP A 105 -10.34 7.08 0.41
CA ASP A 105 -10.02 6.44 1.68
C ASP A 105 -10.31 4.93 1.68
N GLN A 106 -11.00 4.44 0.65
CA GLN A 106 -11.28 3.02 0.49
C GLN A 106 -11.16 2.59 -0.97
N MET A 107 -10.71 1.36 -1.16
CA MET A 107 -10.73 0.66 -2.43
C MET A 107 -11.63 -0.58 -2.34
N ARG A 108 -12.37 -0.84 -3.40
CA ARG A 108 -13.24 -2.01 -3.55
C ARG A 108 -12.93 -2.71 -4.87
N LEU A 109 -12.95 -4.04 -4.85
CA LEU A 109 -12.69 -4.87 -6.02
C LEU A 109 -13.73 -5.98 -6.10
N TRP A 110 -14.30 -6.22 -7.27
CA TRP A 110 -15.24 -7.32 -7.48
C TRP A 110 -15.05 -8.02 -8.83
N TRP A 111 -15.50 -9.27 -8.86
CA TRP A 111 -15.49 -10.14 -10.01
C TRP A 111 -16.76 -9.96 -10.84
N ASN A 112 -16.61 -9.80 -12.16
CA ASN A 112 -17.74 -9.68 -13.08
C ASN A 112 -18.19 -11.03 -13.67
N GLY A 113 -17.60 -12.13 -13.23
CA GLY A 113 -18.07 -13.48 -13.56
C GLY A 113 -18.99 -14.08 -12.49
N PRO A 114 -19.20 -15.40 -12.52
CA PRO A 114 -20.12 -16.07 -11.60
C PRO A 114 -19.65 -16.00 -10.14
N GLY A 115 -20.60 -16.10 -9.20
CA GLY A 115 -20.29 -16.28 -7.78
C GLY A 115 -20.34 -15.04 -6.89
N LYS A 116 -20.64 -13.84 -7.43
CA LYS A 116 -20.77 -12.57 -6.66
C LYS A 116 -19.63 -12.38 -5.64
N ILE A 117 -18.40 -12.32 -6.13
CA ILE A 117 -17.19 -12.29 -5.30
C ILE A 117 -16.68 -10.84 -5.23
N SER A 118 -16.48 -10.31 -4.03
CA SER A 118 -16.02 -8.94 -3.82
C SER A 118 -15.19 -8.78 -2.54
N THR A 119 -14.28 -7.82 -2.53
CA THR A 119 -13.45 -7.44 -1.38
C THR A 119 -13.24 -5.93 -1.31
N PHE A 120 -12.80 -5.41 -0.16
CA PHE A 120 -12.48 -4.00 0.03
C PHE A 120 -11.37 -3.82 1.08
N ALA A 121 -10.68 -2.68 1.04
CA ALA A 121 -9.78 -2.26 2.11
C ALA A 121 -9.66 -0.73 2.20
N ASN A 122 -9.31 -0.25 3.39
CA ASN A 122 -9.03 1.15 3.63
C ASN A 122 -7.62 1.51 3.19
N ILE A 123 -7.48 2.73 2.68
CA ILE A 123 -6.25 3.33 2.16
C ILE A 123 -5.49 4.05 3.27
#